data_AF-A8MB63-F1
#
_entry.id   AF-A8MB63-F1
#
_cell.length_a   1.000
_cell.length_b   1.000
_cell.length_c   1.000
_cell.angle_alpha   90.00
_cell.angle_beta   90.00
_cell.angle_gamma   90.00
#
_symmetry.space_group_name_H-M   'P 1'
#
loop_
_entity.id
_entity.type
_entity.pdbx_description
1 polymer ?
#
loop_
_entity_poly.entity_id
_entity_poly.type
_entity_poly.pdbx_seq_one_letter_code
_entity_poly.pdbx_strand_id
1 'polypeptide(L)' 'MVKCPVCGRDYQNTLSLLKHVRLKSRYDESHRVLWSEYVKFKSVNDGYEDMFTETDIFREFLKQRKASF' A
#
# COMPACT_ATOMS: atom_id res chain seq x y z
N MET A 1 -1.58 -11.78 9.56
CA MET A 1 -0.43 -11.57 8.65
C MET A 1 -0.93 -10.90 7.38
N VAL A 2 -0.15 -10.00 6.80
CA VAL A 2 -0.53 -9.24 5.58
C VAL A 2 0.40 -9.66 4.44
N LYS A 3 -0.19 -10.15 3.36
CA LYS A 3 0.55 -10.64 2.19
C LYS A 3 0.76 -9.52 1.17
N CYS A 4 1.98 -9.39 0.65
CA CYS A 4 2.26 -8.48 -0.45
C CYS A 4 1.56 -8.96 -1.73
N PRO A 5 0.76 -8.11 -2.40
CA PRO A 5 0.05 -8.51 -3.61
C PRO A 5 0.97 -8.64 -4.84
N VAL A 6 2.23 -8.17 -4.75
CA VAL A 6 3.20 -8.24 -5.85
C VAL A 6 4.07 -9.49 -5.75
N CYS A 7 4.76 -9.67 -4.62
CA CYS A 7 5.73 -10.77 -4.45
C CYS A 7 5.23 -11.93 -3.58
N GLY A 8 4.02 -11.84 -3.03
CA GLY A 8 3.43 -12.89 -2.21
C GLY A 8 4.10 -13.12 -0.85
N ARG A 9 5.05 -12.28 -0.42
CA ARG A 9 5.66 -12.39 0.91
C ARG A 9 4.69 -12.00 2.03
N ASP A 10 4.78 -12.69 3.15
CA ASP A 10 4.01 -12.41 4.35
C ASP A 10 4.74 -11.43 5.28
N TYR A 11 3.98 -10.49 5.83
CA TYR A 11 4.46 -9.49 6.78
C TYR A 11 3.64 -9.54 8.06
N GLN A 12 4.28 -9.22 9.18
CA GLN A 12 3.64 -9.26 10.51
C GLN A 12 2.45 -8.29 10.61
N ASN A 13 2.57 -7.09 10.03
CA ASN A 13 1.55 -6.05 10.06
C ASN A 13 1.61 -5.17 8.79
N THR A 14 0.58 -4.32 8.61
CA THR A 14 0.44 -3.44 7.45
C THR A 14 1.61 -2.45 7.33
N LEU A 15 2.13 -1.94 8.45
CA LEU A 15 3.27 -1.02 8.47
C LEU A 15 4.54 -1.66 7.86
N SER A 16 4.84 -2.91 8.23
CA SER A 16 5.97 -3.64 7.65
C SER A 16 5.80 -3.86 6.15
N LEU A 17 4.58 -4.16 5.69
CA LEU A 17 4.30 -4.29 4.26
C LEU A 17 4.44 -2.95 3.54
N LEU A 18 3.91 -1.87 4.10
CA LEU A 18 4.02 -0.51 3.55
C LEU A 18 5.49 -0.12 3.35
N LYS A 19 6.33 -0.31 4.38
CA LYS A 19 7.78 -0.07 4.30
C LYS A 19 8.44 -0.92 3.22
N HIS A 20 8.04 -2.19 3.10
CA HIS A 20 8.54 -3.09 2.05
C HIS A 20 8.20 -2.58 0.65
N VAL A 21 6.94 -2.23 0.39
CA VAL A 21 6.51 -1.73 -0.94
C VAL A 21 7.23 -0.44 -1.29
N ARG A 22 7.35 0.49 -0.33
CA ARG A 22 8.07 1.76 -0.51
C ARG A 22 9.56 1.58 -0.79
N LEU A 23 10.20 0.58 -0.18
CA LEU A 23 11.61 0.30 -0.44
C LEU A 23 11.79 -0.40 -1.80
N LYS A 24 10.96 -1.40 -2.09
CA LYS A 24 11.05 -2.18 -3.33
C LYS A 24 10.68 -1.38 -4.57
N SER A 25 9.79 -0.39 -4.46
CA SER A 25 9.39 0.47 -5.58
C SER A 25 10.55 1.23 -6.24
N ARG A 26 11.70 1.33 -5.57
CA ARG A 26 12.92 1.94 -6.12
C ARG A 26 13.68 1.04 -7.11
N TYR A 27 13.49 -0.28 -7.00
CA TYR A 27 14.31 -1.26 -7.73
C TYR A 27 13.49 -2.29 -8.50
N ASP A 28 12.18 -2.39 -8.22
CA ASP A 28 11.28 -3.37 -8.82
C ASP A 28 10.08 -2.65 -9.44
N GLU A 29 9.89 -2.87 -10.75
CA GLU A 29 8.84 -2.20 -11.52
C GLU A 29 7.44 -2.57 -11.03
N SER A 30 7.21 -3.83 -10.65
CA SER A 30 5.90 -4.27 -10.17
C SER A 30 5.53 -3.62 -8.83
N HIS A 31 6.50 -3.47 -7.92
CA HIS A 31 6.30 -2.71 -6.67
C HIS A 31 6.20 -1.21 -6.94
N ARG A 32 6.87 -0.68 -7.97
CA ARG A 32 6.76 0.72 -8.38
C ARG A 32 5.37 1.07 -8.87
N VAL A 33 4.76 0.19 -9.68
CA VAL A 33 3.37 0.33 -10.13
C VAL A 33 2.42 0.36 -8.92
N LEU A 34 2.54 -0.62 -8.01
CA LEU A 34 1.71 -0.66 -6.80
C LEU A 34 1.88 0.61 -5.94
N TRP A 35 3.12 1.08 -5.77
CA TRP A 35 3.42 2.29 -5.02
C TRP A 35 2.82 3.53 -5.68
N SER A 36 2.88 3.62 -7.01
CA SER A 36 2.29 4.73 -7.77
C SER A 36 0.76 4.75 -7.64
N GLU A 37 0.10 3.60 -7.69
CA GLU A 37 -1.35 3.50 -7.45
C GLU A 37 -1.72 3.94 -6.03
N TYR A 38 -0.93 3.53 -5.03
CA TYR A 38 -1.13 3.98 -3.66
C TYR A 38 -0.97 5.51 -3.52
N VAL A 39 0.05 6.11 -4.14
CA VAL A 39 0.25 7.57 -4.11
C VAL A 39 -0.92 8.31 -4.75
N LYS A 40 -1.44 7.81 -5.88
CA LYS A 40 -2.65 8.36 -6.50
C LYS A 40 -3.86 8.23 -5.59
N PHE A 41 -4.05 7.06 -4.97
CA PHE A 41 -5.12 6.83 -4.00
C PHE A 41 -5.03 7.80 -2.83
N LYS A 42 -3.83 7.99 -2.26
CA LYS A 42 -3.59 8.94 -1.18
C LYS A 42 -3.96 10.37 -1.60
N SER A 43 -3.51 10.81 -2.78
CA SER A 43 -3.76 12.16 -3.29
C SER A 43 -5.24 12.43 -3.61
N VAL A 44 -6.01 11.42 -4.02
CA VAL A 44 -7.46 11.57 -4.22
C VAL A 44 -8.20 11.70 -2.88
N ASN A 45 -7.64 11.14 -1.81
CA ASN A 45 -8.21 11.17 -0.46
C ASN A 45 -7.50 12.20 0.43
N ASP A 46 -7.06 13.33 -0.13
CA ASP A 46 -6.24 14.38 0.51
C ASP A 46 -6.80 14.90 1.86
N GLY A 47 -8.09 14.67 2.16
CA GLY A 47 -8.72 14.99 3.45
C GLY A 47 -8.60 13.91 4.55
N TYR A 48 -8.00 12.74 4.27
CA TYR A 48 -7.85 11.66 5.25
C TYR A 48 -6.67 11.87 6.20
N GLU A 49 -5.66 12.67 5.85
CA GLU A 49 -4.44 12.81 6.67
C GLU A 49 -4.66 13.50 8.01
N ASP A 50 -5.75 14.26 8.17
CA ASP A 50 -6.11 14.91 9.45
C ASP A 50 -6.70 13.91 10.47
N MET A 51 -7.24 12.77 10.00
CA MET A 51 -7.90 11.77 10.85
C MET A 51 -7.27 10.37 10.82
N PHE A 52 -6.45 10.04 9.81
CA PHE A 52 -5.93 8.69 9.59
C PHE A 52 -4.42 8.67 9.37
N THR A 53 -3.75 7.64 9.89
CA THR A 53 -2.32 7.46 9.65
C THR A 53 -2.05 6.94 8.24
N GLU A 54 -0.83 7.15 7.73
CA GLU A 54 -0.37 6.58 6.45
C GLU A 54 -0.62 5.07 6.35
N THR A 55 -0.52 4.36 7.48
CA THR A 55 -0.75 2.91 7.57
C THR A 55 -2.23 2.55 7.42
N ASP A 56 -3.14 3.37 7.95
CA ASP A 56 -4.59 3.18 7.80
C ASP A 56 -5.02 3.42 6.36
N ILE A 57 -4.54 4.51 5.74
CA ILE A 57 -4.79 4.81 4.32
C ILE A 57 -4.28 3.67 3.44
N PHE A 58 -3.08 3.15 3.71
CA PHE A 58 -2.54 2.00 2.97
C PHE A 58 -3.35 0.73 3.18
N ARG A 59 -3.90 0.51 4.39
CA ARG A 59 -4.79 -0.61 4.66
C ARG A 59 -6.07 -0.53 3.84
N GLU A 60 -6.68 0.66 3.76
CA GLU A 60 -7.89 0.88 2.96
C GLU A 60 -7.62 0.71 1.46
N PHE A 61 -6.48 1.20 0.96
CA PHE A 61 -6.01 0.94 -0.40
C PHE A 61 -5.94 -0.57 -0.70
N LEU A 62 -5.35 -1.36 0.19
CA LEU A 62 -5.26 -2.82 0.02
C LEU A 62 -6.63 -3.50 0.06
N LYS A 63 -7.57 -3.01 0.87
CA LYS A 63 -8.95 -3.54 0.91
C LYS A 63 -9.70 -3.26 -0.39
N GLN A 64 -9.63 -2.03 -0.91
CA GLN A 64 -10.29 -1.68 -2.18
C GLN A 64 -9.75 -2.51 -3.34
N ARG A 65 -8.42 -2.70 -3.42
CA ARG A 65 -7.83 -3.59 -4.44
C ARG A 65 -8.29 -5.03 -4.32
N LYS A 66 -8.49 -5.57 -3.10
CA LYS A 66 -9.00 -6.94 -2.91
C LYS A 66 -10.47 -7.08 -3.27
N ALA A 67 -11.27 -6.02 -3.15
CA ALA A 67 -12.70 -6.05 -3.47
C ALA A 67 -13.00 -5.98 -4.97
N SER A 68 -12.01 -5.67 -5.82
CA SER A 68 -12.15 -5.63 -7.29
C SER A 68 -11.79 -6.95 -8.00
N PHE A 69 -11.50 -8.03 -7.25
CA PHE A 69 -11.19 -9.35 -7.81
C PHE A 69 -12.15 -10.42 -7.29
#